data_AF-A0A2E7Q2G1-F1
#
_entry.id   AF-A0A2E7Q2G1-F1
#
_cell.length_a   1.000
_cell.length_b   1.000
_cell.length_c   1.000
_cell.angle_alpha   90.00
_cell.angle_beta   90.00
_cell.angle_gamma   90.00
#
_symmetry.space_group_name_H-M   'P 1'
#
loop_
_entity.id
_entity.type
_entity.pdbx_description
1 polymer ?
#
loop_
_entity_poly.entity_id
_entity_poly.type
_entity_poly.pdbx_seq_one_letter_code
_entity_poly.pdbx_strand_id
1 'polypeptide(L)'
;MKYAANLSLLWPELPYLDRFDAAAAAGFSAVEILFPYDLAVKETRRALLRNGLELILINAPPPNYTGGSRGFAAVPGGEARFRSDMKRVFRYAEALCVSMIHVMAGEAEGETARQTFVENLRWAADAAPSGLMLNIEPLNRTAMPDYFL
;
A
#
# COMPACT_ATOMS: atom_id res chain seq x y z
N MET A 1 -10.54 4.91 21.25
CA MET A 1 -9.57 4.59 20.18
C MET A 1 -10.33 4.01 19.00
N LYS A 2 -10.02 4.40 17.76
CA LYS A 2 -10.60 3.78 16.55
C LYS A 2 -9.61 2.76 16.00
N TYR A 3 -10.08 1.57 15.65
CA TYR A 3 -9.25 0.48 15.10
C TYR A 3 -9.59 0.25 13.64
N ALA A 4 -8.60 -0.18 12.86
CA ALA A 4 -8.80 -0.67 11.50
C ALA A 4 -8.42 -2.15 11.42
N ALA A 5 -9.22 -2.94 10.70
CA ALA A 5 -8.90 -4.34 10.45
C ALA A 5 -7.97 -4.47 9.24
N ASN A 6 -6.84 -5.14 9.41
CA ASN A 6 -5.97 -5.48 8.29
C ASN A 6 -6.50 -6.71 7.55
N LEU A 7 -7.17 -6.52 6.41
CA LEU A 7 -7.82 -7.60 5.65
C LEU A 7 -6.82 -8.47 4.88
N SER A 8 -5.55 -8.08 4.84
CA SER A 8 -4.49 -8.95 4.31
C SER A 8 -4.03 -10.00 5.34
N LEU A 9 -4.29 -9.78 6.63
CA LEU A 9 -3.90 -10.67 7.72
C LEU A 9 -5.09 -11.32 8.43
N LEU A 10 -6.19 -10.61 8.59
CA LEU A 10 -7.41 -11.12 9.21
C LEU A 10 -8.32 -11.79 8.18
N TRP A 11 -8.99 -12.87 8.61
CA TRP A 11 -9.83 -13.74 7.77
C TRP A 11 -9.15 -14.22 6.47
N PRO A 12 -7.89 -14.71 6.52
CA PRO A 12 -7.20 -15.17 5.32
C PRO A 12 -7.90 -16.34 4.62
N GLU A 13 -8.71 -17.10 5.35
CA GLU A 13 -9.53 -18.21 4.87
C GLU A 13 -10.70 -17.77 3.98
N LEU A 14 -11.12 -16.51 4.07
CA LEU A 14 -12.22 -15.98 3.26
C LEU A 14 -11.72 -15.42 1.92
N PRO A 15 -12.52 -15.54 0.85
CA PRO A 15 -12.31 -14.77 -0.37
C PRO A 15 -12.19 -13.28 -0.07
N TYR A 16 -11.36 -12.55 -0.84
CA TYR A 16 -11.02 -11.15 -0.56
C TYR A 16 -12.24 -10.24 -0.29
N LEU A 17 -13.30 -10.36 -1.11
CA LEU A 17 -14.49 -9.52 -0.97
C LEU A 17 -15.33 -9.86 0.27
N ASP A 18 -15.27 -11.10 0.75
CA ASP A 18 -16.05 -11.55 1.91
C ASP A 18 -15.41 -11.08 3.23
N ARG A 19 -14.10 -10.74 3.20
CA ARG A 19 -13.38 -10.17 4.36
C ARG A 19 -13.92 -8.82 4.79
N PHE A 20 -14.52 -8.04 3.87
CA PHE A 20 -15.15 -6.76 4.20
C PHE A 20 -16.42 -6.97 5.02
N ASP A 21 -17.23 -7.96 4.63
CA ASP A 21 -18.45 -8.31 5.37
C ASP A 21 -18.08 -8.83 6.78
N ALA A 22 -17.02 -9.65 6.88
CA ALA A 22 -16.50 -10.13 8.16
C ALA A 22 -15.99 -8.98 9.07
N ALA A 23 -15.28 -8.00 8.50
CA ALA A 23 -14.79 -6.83 9.24
C ALA A 23 -15.93 -5.99 9.81
N ALA A 24 -16.95 -5.71 9.00
CA ALA A 24 -18.13 -4.96 9.45
C ALA A 24 -18.93 -5.74 10.52
N ALA A 25 -19.11 -7.05 10.33
CA ALA A 25 -19.77 -7.90 11.32
C ALA A 25 -19.01 -7.95 12.66
N ALA A 26 -17.68 -7.85 12.63
CA ALA A 26 -16.83 -7.73 13.81
C ALA A 26 -16.81 -6.32 14.44
N GLY A 27 -17.56 -5.36 13.89
CA GLY A 27 -17.72 -4.01 14.43
C GLY A 27 -16.65 -3.01 14.00
N PHE A 28 -15.82 -3.33 13.01
CA PHE A 28 -14.89 -2.36 12.44
C PHE A 28 -15.63 -1.35 11.56
N SER A 29 -15.16 -0.10 11.57
CA SER A 29 -15.58 0.96 10.65
C SER A 29 -14.48 1.36 9.67
N ALA A 30 -13.27 0.85 9.86
CA ALA A 30 -12.12 1.11 9.02
C ALA A 30 -11.36 -0.20 8.74
N VAL A 31 -10.68 -0.24 7.59
CA VAL A 31 -9.86 -1.36 7.16
C VAL A 31 -8.58 -0.87 6.51
N GLU A 32 -7.57 -1.72 6.50
CA GLU A 32 -6.35 -1.55 5.70
C GLU A 32 -6.06 -2.81 4.90
N ILE A 33 -5.37 -2.66 3.77
CA ILE A 33 -5.09 -3.74 2.83
C ILE A 33 -3.71 -3.51 2.23
N LEU A 34 -2.81 -4.50 2.30
CA LEU A 34 -1.47 -4.35 1.73
C LEU A 34 -1.54 -4.01 0.23
N PHE A 35 -2.14 -4.87 -0.60
CA PHE A 35 -2.13 -4.69 -2.05
C PHE A 35 -3.49 -5.01 -2.68
N PRO A 36 -4.37 -4.02 -2.90
CA PRO A 36 -5.70 -4.26 -3.48
C PRO A 36 -5.71 -4.30 -5.02
N TYR A 37 -4.56 -4.46 -5.68
CA TYR A 37 -4.41 -4.16 -7.11
C TYR A 37 -4.83 -5.29 -8.06
N ASP A 38 -5.16 -6.47 -7.54
CA ASP A 38 -5.48 -7.67 -8.34
C ASP A 38 -6.92 -7.67 -8.87
N LEU A 39 -7.82 -6.96 -8.18
CA LEU A 39 -9.20 -6.78 -8.61
C LEU A 39 -9.41 -5.41 -9.26
N ALA A 40 -10.50 -5.30 -10.01
CA ALA A 40 -10.96 -4.01 -10.48
C ALA A 40 -11.35 -3.14 -9.27
N VAL A 41 -10.86 -1.90 -9.25
CA VAL A 41 -11.07 -0.94 -8.15
C VAL A 41 -12.54 -0.77 -7.75
N LYS A 42 -13.45 -0.93 -8.73
CA LYS A 42 -14.90 -0.83 -8.52
C LYS A 42 -15.44 -1.93 -7.59
N GLU A 43 -14.87 -3.13 -7.60
CA GLU A 43 -15.31 -4.22 -6.74
C GLU A 43 -14.97 -3.92 -5.27
N THR A 44 -13.72 -3.52 -5.00
CA THR A 44 -13.30 -3.07 -3.67
C THR A 44 -14.13 -1.86 -3.20
N ARG A 45 -14.37 -0.87 -4.08
CA ARG A 45 -15.19 0.29 -3.73
C ARG A 45 -16.63 -0.11 -3.34
N ARG A 46 -17.25 -1.04 -4.07
CA ARG A 46 -18.59 -1.54 -3.72
C ARG A 46 -18.59 -2.28 -2.39
N ALA A 47 -17.58 -3.10 -2.11
CA ALA A 47 -17.47 -3.82 -0.85
C ALA A 47 -17.33 -2.86 0.35
N LEU A 48 -16.51 -1.81 0.21
CA LEU A 48 -16.38 -0.74 1.22
C LEU A 48 -17.72 -0.03 1.47
N LEU A 49 -18.38 0.42 0.40
CA LEU A 49 -19.66 1.15 0.49
C LEU A 49 -20.78 0.29 1.09
N ARG A 50 -20.90 -0.97 0.67
CA ARG A 50 -21.91 -1.91 1.17
C ARG A 50 -21.79 -2.10 2.68
N ASN A 51 -20.57 -2.07 3.21
CA ASN A 51 -20.27 -2.35 4.61
C ASN A 51 -20.07 -1.09 5.46
N GLY A 52 -20.17 0.11 4.87
CA GLY A 52 -19.88 1.36 5.58
C GLY A 52 -18.44 1.45 6.09
N LEU A 53 -17.48 0.81 5.40
CA LEU A 53 -16.08 0.76 5.78
C LEU A 53 -15.26 1.84 5.07
N GLU A 54 -14.36 2.45 5.81
CA GLU A 54 -13.31 3.32 5.27
C GLU A 54 -12.03 2.52 5.02
N LEU A 55 -11.44 2.61 3.81
CA LEU A 55 -10.11 2.06 3.56
C LEU A 55 -9.06 3.10 3.92
N ILE A 56 -8.35 2.91 5.02
CA ILE A 56 -7.45 3.93 5.55
C ILE A 56 -6.03 3.83 5.01
N LEU A 57 -5.54 2.63 4.69
CA LEU A 57 -4.15 2.42 4.29
C LEU A 57 -4.01 1.31 3.24
N ILE A 58 -3.16 1.59 2.26
CA ILE A 58 -2.64 0.61 1.28
C ILE A 58 -1.13 0.72 1.12
N ASN A 59 -0.47 -0.34 0.64
CA ASN A 59 0.96 -0.32 0.33
C ASN A 59 1.21 -0.03 -1.14
N ALA A 60 2.32 0.65 -1.40
CA ALA A 60 2.85 0.94 -2.71
C ALA A 60 4.38 0.83 -2.67
N PRO A 61 5.07 0.69 -3.81
CA PRO A 61 4.50 0.38 -5.12
C PRO A 61 3.83 -1.01 -5.17
N PRO A 62 3.02 -1.32 -6.20
CA PRO A 62 2.40 -2.62 -6.37
C PRO A 62 3.44 -3.76 -6.40
N PRO A 63 3.07 -4.98 -5.98
CA PRO A 63 3.98 -6.12 -5.98
C PRO A 63 4.57 -6.40 -7.35
N ASN A 64 5.78 -6.97 -7.37
CA ASN A 64 6.33 -7.52 -8.60
C ASN A 64 5.72 -8.89 -8.90
N TYR A 65 4.68 -8.93 -9.73
CA TYR A 65 3.92 -10.16 -10.02
C TYR A 65 4.71 -11.24 -10.78
N THR A 66 5.88 -10.91 -11.33
CA THR A 66 6.80 -11.87 -11.97
C THR A 66 7.85 -12.43 -11.01
N GLY A 67 7.69 -12.17 -9.70
CA GLY A 67 8.69 -12.49 -8.68
C GLY A 67 9.56 -11.27 -8.34
N GLY A 68 10.15 -11.30 -7.14
CA GLY A 68 10.93 -10.21 -6.58
C GLY A 68 10.33 -9.67 -5.29
N SER A 69 11.13 -8.88 -4.60
CA SER A 69 10.89 -8.39 -3.25
C SER A 69 9.77 -7.35 -3.20
N ARG A 70 9.16 -7.17 -2.02
CA ARG A 70 8.08 -6.19 -1.84
C ARG A 70 8.66 -4.79 -1.75
N GLY A 71 8.15 -3.89 -2.58
CA GLY A 71 8.64 -2.52 -2.65
C GLY A 71 9.90 -2.38 -3.48
N PHE A 72 10.13 -1.18 -4.00
CA PHE A 72 11.31 -0.86 -4.80
C PHE A 72 11.57 0.65 -4.87
N ALA A 73 11.09 1.41 -3.88
CA ALA A 73 11.29 2.86 -3.82
C ALA A 73 12.77 3.24 -3.59
N ALA A 74 13.55 2.36 -2.94
CA ALA A 74 14.96 2.56 -2.64
C ALA A 74 15.91 1.87 -3.65
N VAL A 75 15.38 1.15 -4.65
CA VAL A 75 16.18 0.33 -5.56
C VAL A 75 16.75 1.19 -6.69
N PRO A 76 18.08 1.38 -6.78
CA PRO A 76 18.71 2.20 -7.82
C PRO A 76 18.42 1.68 -9.23
N GLY A 77 18.17 2.60 -10.18
CA GLY A 77 17.82 2.28 -11.56
C GLY A 77 16.34 1.90 -11.77
N GLY A 78 15.54 1.83 -10.70
CA GLY A 78 14.10 1.54 -10.72
C GLY A 78 13.19 2.78 -10.73
N GLU A 79 13.74 3.98 -10.78
CA GLU A 79 13.02 5.24 -10.53
C GLU A 79 11.90 5.48 -11.54
N ALA A 80 12.15 5.23 -12.82
CA ALA A 80 11.14 5.40 -13.87
C ALA A 80 9.93 4.47 -13.64
N ARG A 81 10.18 3.21 -13.24
CA ARG A 81 9.14 2.25 -12.89
C ARG A 81 8.38 2.72 -11.65
N PHE A 82 9.09 3.09 -10.59
CA PHE A 82 8.49 3.62 -9.36
C PHE A 82 7.53 4.77 -9.65
N ARG A 83 7.98 5.78 -10.40
CA ARG A 83 7.16 6.95 -10.75
C ARG A 83 5.93 6.58 -11.57
N SER A 84 6.07 5.66 -12.53
CA SER A 84 4.96 5.16 -13.34
C SER A 84 3.90 4.46 -12.48
N ASP A 85 4.35 3.56 -11.60
CA ASP A 85 3.46 2.76 -10.76
C ASP A 85 2.79 3.62 -9.68
N MET A 86 3.50 4.57 -9.07
CA MET A 86 2.91 5.50 -8.10
C MET A 86 1.79 6.37 -8.71
N LYS A 87 1.92 6.82 -9.98
CA LYS A 87 0.80 7.49 -10.67
C LYS A 87 -0.44 6.62 -10.76
N ARG A 88 -0.27 5.31 -10.99
CA ARG A 88 -1.38 4.35 -11.00
C ARG A 88 -1.95 4.19 -9.59
N VAL A 89 -1.10 4.08 -8.57
CA VAL A 89 -1.52 3.97 -7.18
C VAL A 89 -2.34 5.20 -6.75
N PHE A 90 -1.93 6.42 -7.11
CA PHE A 90 -2.69 7.63 -6.76
C PHE A 90 -4.11 7.63 -7.33
N ARG A 91 -4.28 7.22 -8.60
CA ARG A 91 -5.63 7.04 -9.18
C ARG A 91 -6.45 5.98 -8.45
N TYR A 92 -5.77 4.92 -7.98
CA TYR A 92 -6.40 3.85 -7.21
C TYR A 92 -6.84 4.35 -5.82
N ALA A 93 -5.97 5.12 -5.15
CA ALA A 93 -6.25 5.74 -3.86
C ALA A 93 -7.41 6.73 -3.93
N GLU A 94 -7.47 7.59 -4.96
CA GLU A 94 -8.60 8.49 -5.21
C GLU A 94 -9.91 7.71 -5.40
N ALA A 95 -9.89 6.67 -6.25
CA ALA A 95 -11.07 5.86 -6.54
C ALA A 95 -11.59 5.07 -5.32
N LEU A 96 -10.72 4.75 -4.36
CA LEU A 96 -11.07 4.09 -3.11
C LEU A 96 -11.24 5.04 -1.92
N CYS A 97 -10.96 6.34 -2.10
CA CYS A 97 -10.88 7.33 -1.04
C CYS A 97 -9.93 6.92 0.10
N VAL A 98 -8.75 6.38 -0.25
CA VAL A 98 -7.73 6.02 0.75
C VAL A 98 -7.06 7.27 1.28
N SER A 99 -6.83 7.33 2.60
CA SER A 99 -6.20 8.48 3.26
C SER A 99 -4.68 8.34 3.38
N MET A 100 -4.14 7.12 3.44
CA MET A 100 -2.71 6.85 3.60
C MET A 100 -2.17 5.82 2.62
N ILE A 101 -0.95 6.04 2.14
CA ILE A 101 -0.16 5.04 1.41
C ILE A 101 1.15 4.79 2.16
N HIS A 102 1.44 3.53 2.48
CA HIS A 102 2.79 3.14 2.87
C HIS A 102 3.64 2.92 1.61
N VAL A 103 4.69 3.73 1.43
CA VAL A 103 5.70 3.59 0.38
C VAL A 103 6.81 2.65 0.83
N MET A 104 6.75 1.41 0.37
CA MET A 104 7.70 0.34 0.66
C MET A 104 9.04 0.57 -0.05
N ALA A 105 10.11 0.53 0.73
CA ALA A 105 11.47 0.80 0.27
C ALA A 105 12.01 -0.29 -0.66
N GLY A 106 11.76 -1.56 -0.35
CA GLY A 106 12.33 -2.70 -1.06
C GLY A 106 13.66 -3.16 -0.49
N GLU A 107 14.21 -4.21 -1.08
CA GLU A 107 15.52 -4.74 -0.74
C GLU A 107 16.61 -3.91 -1.44
N ALA A 108 17.41 -3.19 -0.66
CA ALA A 108 18.48 -2.33 -1.14
C ALA A 108 19.42 -1.95 0.01
N GLU A 109 20.65 -1.54 -0.31
CA GLU A 109 21.63 -1.12 0.70
C GLU A 109 22.52 0.03 0.24
N GLY A 110 23.14 0.69 1.21
CA GLY A 110 24.16 1.72 0.98
C GLY A 110 23.62 3.10 0.60
N GLU A 111 24.56 4.01 0.34
CA GLU A 111 24.28 5.43 0.13
C GLU A 111 23.50 5.70 -1.18
N THR A 112 23.77 4.94 -2.24
CA THR A 112 23.03 5.06 -3.51
C THR A 112 21.55 4.70 -3.34
N ALA A 113 21.24 3.66 -2.55
CA ALA A 113 19.85 3.30 -2.24
C ALA A 113 19.16 4.41 -1.43
N ARG A 114 19.87 5.01 -0.46
CA ARG A 114 19.36 6.15 0.31
C ARG A 114 19.03 7.34 -0.57
N GLN A 115 19.91 7.70 -1.49
CA GLN A 115 19.69 8.79 -2.44
C GLN A 115 18.48 8.51 -3.32
N THR A 116 18.41 7.30 -3.89
CA THR A 116 17.28 6.84 -4.70
C THR A 116 15.95 6.94 -3.93
N PHE A 117 15.93 6.46 -2.68
CA PHE A 117 14.74 6.49 -1.84
C PHE A 117 14.27 7.92 -1.57
N VAL A 118 15.18 8.81 -1.18
CA VAL A 118 14.86 10.22 -0.90
C VAL A 118 14.34 10.92 -2.16
N GLU A 119 14.94 10.69 -3.32
CA GLU A 119 14.50 11.28 -4.58
C GLU A 119 13.11 10.79 -5.00
N ASN A 120 12.86 9.48 -4.86
CA ASN A 120 11.56 8.89 -5.15
C ASN A 120 10.48 9.38 -4.17
N LEU A 121 10.78 9.51 -2.88
CA LEU A 121 9.85 10.06 -1.89
C LEU A 121 9.52 11.53 -2.16
N ARG A 122 10.52 12.36 -2.48
CA ARG A 122 10.30 13.78 -2.86
C ARG A 122 9.39 13.88 -4.07
N TRP A 123 9.71 13.13 -5.12
CA TRP A 123 8.88 13.10 -6.31
C TRP A 123 7.46 12.62 -6.02
N ALA A 124 7.30 11.58 -5.19
CA ALA A 124 5.99 11.03 -4.85
C ALA A 124 5.17 12.02 -4.02
N ALA A 125 5.80 12.74 -3.09
CA ALA A 125 5.16 13.78 -2.30
C ALA A 125 4.67 14.94 -3.19
N ASP A 126 5.48 15.39 -4.15
CA ASP A 126 5.08 16.44 -5.10
C ASP A 126 3.93 16.00 -6.03
N ALA A 127 3.89 14.71 -6.39
CA ALA A 127 2.90 14.15 -7.30
C ALA A 127 1.62 13.65 -6.61
N ALA A 128 1.60 13.55 -5.28
CA ALA A 128 0.47 13.00 -4.54
C ALA A 128 -0.76 13.93 -4.61
N PRO A 129 -1.97 13.38 -4.74
CA PRO A 129 -3.21 14.14 -4.58
C PRO A 129 -3.28 14.84 -3.22
N SER A 130 -3.91 16.01 -3.18
CA SER A 130 -4.11 16.76 -1.94
C SER A 130 -4.87 15.93 -0.90
N GLY A 131 -4.38 15.92 0.34
CA GLY A 131 -4.99 15.18 1.45
C GLY A 131 -4.55 13.71 1.56
N LEU A 132 -3.79 13.19 0.60
CA LEU A 132 -3.22 11.85 0.67
C LEU A 132 -1.88 11.89 1.42
N MET A 133 -1.76 11.09 2.48
CA MET A 133 -0.54 11.00 3.28
C MET A 133 0.34 9.84 2.80
N LEU A 134 1.63 10.10 2.60
CA LEU A 134 2.63 9.08 2.30
C LEU A 134 3.43 8.75 3.56
N ASN A 135 3.47 7.47 3.92
CA ASN A 135 4.16 6.94 5.08
C ASN A 135 5.34 6.07 4.66
N ILE A 136 6.34 5.98 5.53
CA ILE A 136 7.40 4.97 5.47
C ILE A 136 7.31 4.12 6.74
N GLU A 137 7.59 2.82 6.61
CA GLU A 137 7.56 1.88 7.72
C GLU A 137 8.92 1.16 7.79
N PRO A 138 9.73 1.42 8.82
CA PRO A 138 10.89 0.57 9.13
C PRO A 138 10.42 -0.84 9.49
N LEU A 139 11.06 -1.86 8.92
CA LEU A 139 10.69 -3.25 9.15
C LEU A 139 11.80 -3.99 9.90
N ASN A 140 11.43 -5.08 10.56
CA ASN A 140 12.41 -5.88 11.27
C ASN A 140 13.16 -6.82 10.30
N ARG A 141 14.48 -6.92 10.48
CA ARG A 141 15.36 -7.74 9.64
C ARG A 141 15.10 -9.25 9.71
N THR A 142 14.39 -9.71 10.73
CA THR A 142 14.03 -11.14 10.86
C THR A 142 12.91 -11.51 9.90
N ALA A 143 11.88 -10.67 9.79
CA ALA A 143 10.74 -10.90 8.90
C ALA A 143 11.02 -10.45 7.46
N MET A 144 11.80 -9.37 7.29
CA MET A 144 12.16 -8.81 6.00
C MET A 144 13.67 -8.57 5.94
N PRO A 145 14.47 -9.63 5.70
CA PRO A 145 15.90 -9.49 5.44
C PRO A 145 16.14 -8.50 4.29
N ASP A 146 17.26 -7.77 4.36
CA ASP A 146 17.73 -6.86 3.32
C ASP A 146 16.79 -5.68 2.95
N TYR A 147 15.67 -5.51 3.66
CA TYR A 147 14.81 -4.34 3.52
C TYR A 147 15.56 -3.08 3.96
N PHE A 148 15.47 -2.03 3.13
CA PHE A 148 16.31 -0.83 3.27
C PHE A 148 16.12 -0.05 4.59
N LEU A 149 14.93 -0.12 5.22
CA LEU A 149 14.57 0.64 6.43
C LEU A 149 14.48 -0.22 7.70
#